data_AF-A0A7C0TWZ5-F1
#
_entry.id   AF-A0A7C0TWZ5-F1
#
_cell.length_a   1.000
_cell.length_b   1.000
_cell.length_c   1.000
_cell.angle_alpha   90.00
_cell.angle_beta   90.00
_cell.angle_gamma   90.00
#
_symmetry.space_group_name_H-M   'P 1'
#
loop_
_entity.id
_entity.type
_entity.pdbx_description
1 polymer ?
#
loop_
_entity_poly.entity_id
_entity_poly.type
_entity_poly.pdbx_seq_one_letter_code
_entity_poly.pdbx_strand_id
1 'polypeptide(L)'
;MSFDSIVKMLRKFVLCEQYSFVDRLANATSKEVVEAALYEALRASRVSGEICEGVTPYIANEDEIKELLEVLDKDLNEGLDLAKKIAIKALSIPVRREGSKE
;
A
#
# COMPACT_ATOMS: atom_id res chain seq x y z
N MET A 1 6.33 10.35 -11.91
CA MET A 1 5.97 10.30 -10.47
C MET A 1 5.94 8.84 -10.07
N SER A 2 6.54 8.48 -8.93
CA SER A 2 6.60 7.08 -8.50
C SER A 2 6.04 6.95 -7.09
N PHE A 3 5.16 5.97 -6.90
CA PHE A 3 4.53 5.65 -5.60
C PHE A 3 5.13 4.39 -4.98
N ASP A 4 6.43 4.17 -5.21
CA ASP A 4 7.12 2.92 -4.87
C ASP A 4 7.19 2.70 -3.36
N SER A 5 7.23 3.75 -2.53
CA SER A 5 7.23 3.62 -1.07
C SER A 5 5.85 3.16 -0.55
N ILE A 6 4.76 3.66 -1.14
CA ILE A 6 3.40 3.20 -0.82
C ILE A 6 3.25 1.74 -1.21
N VAL A 7 3.68 1.38 -2.43
CA VAL A 7 3.70 0.00 -2.91
C VAL A 7 4.51 -0.90 -1.98
N LYS A 8 5.70 -0.47 -1.55
CA LYS A 8 6.57 -1.23 -0.64
C LYS A 8 5.95 -1.41 0.74
N MET A 9 5.27 -0.41 1.27
CA MET A 9 4.51 -0.50 2.53
C MET A 9 3.39 -1.53 2.42
N LEU A 10 2.52 -1.39 1.43
CA LEU A 10 1.39 -2.30 1.21
C LEU A 10 1.85 -3.75 0.98
N ARG A 11 2.98 -3.92 0.29
CA ARG A 11 3.57 -5.24 0.06
C ARG A 11 3.92 -5.97 1.36
N LYS A 12 4.30 -5.26 2.43
CA LYS A 12 4.56 -5.91 3.73
C LYS A 12 3.32 -6.61 4.28
N PHE A 13 2.15 -6.00 4.13
CA PHE A 13 0.89 -6.62 4.53
C PHE A 13 0.48 -7.77 3.59
N VAL A 14 0.70 -7.62 2.28
CA VAL A 14 0.48 -8.69 1.29
C VAL A 14 1.32 -9.94 1.59
N LEU A 15 2.59 -9.76 1.99
CA LEU A 15 3.47 -10.87 2.40
C LEU A 15 2.94 -11.63 3.62
N CYS A 16 2.15 -10.96 4.46
CA CYS A 16 1.48 -11.52 5.62
C CYS A 16 0.03 -11.94 5.33
N GLU A 17 -0.36 -12.06 4.06
CA GLU A 17 -1.71 -12.44 3.63
C GLU A 17 -2.82 -11.48 4.12
N GLN A 18 -2.44 -10.25 4.46
CA GLN A 18 -3.36 -9.18 4.89
C GLN A 18 -3.73 -8.30 3.68
N TYR A 19 -4.76 -8.69 2.94
CA TYR A 19 -5.15 -8.05 1.68
C TYR A 19 -6.12 -6.87 1.82
N SER A 20 -6.71 -6.69 3.00
CA SER A 20 -7.78 -5.70 3.21
C SER A 20 -7.40 -4.25 2.90
N PHE A 21 -6.11 -3.87 2.98
CA PHE A 21 -5.65 -2.55 2.53
C PHE A 21 -5.65 -2.42 1.00
N VAL A 22 -5.07 -3.40 0.31
CA VAL A 22 -4.96 -3.37 -1.16
C VAL A 22 -6.32 -3.57 -1.84
N ASP A 23 -7.19 -4.40 -1.26
CA ASP A 23 -8.54 -4.63 -1.79
C ASP A 23 -9.39 -3.37 -1.71
N ARG A 24 -9.30 -2.62 -0.60
CA ARG A 24 -10.01 -1.35 -0.45
C ARG A 24 -9.49 -0.29 -1.42
N LEU A 25 -8.18 -0.21 -1.64
CA LEU A 25 -7.61 0.70 -2.64
C LEU A 25 -8.02 0.33 -4.08
N ALA A 26 -8.02 -0.97 -4.41
CA ALA A 26 -8.39 -1.45 -5.74
C ALA A 26 -9.87 -1.22 -6.08
N ASN A 27 -10.73 -1.19 -5.06
CA ASN A 27 -12.18 -1.04 -5.18
C ASN A 27 -12.69 0.30 -4.65
N ALA A 28 -11.80 1.26 -4.40
CA ALA A 28 -12.20 2.56 -3.89
C ALA A 28 -13.11 3.28 -4.89
N THR A 29 -14.26 3.75 -4.42
CA THR A 29 -15.20 4.56 -5.20
C THR A 29 -15.21 6.02 -4.79
N SER A 30 -14.44 6.38 -3.75
CA SER A 30 -14.35 7.74 -3.23
C SER A 30 -12.99 7.98 -2.57
N LYS A 31 -12.65 9.25 -2.38
CA LYS A 31 -11.40 9.67 -1.73
C LYS A 31 -11.31 9.15 -0.29
N GLU A 32 -12.43 9.16 0.43
CA GLU A 32 -12.50 8.75 1.84
C GLU A 32 -12.11 7.29 2.04
N VAL A 33 -12.44 6.42 1.08
CA VAL A 33 -12.03 5.00 1.12
C VAL A 33 -10.51 4.88 0.97
N VAL A 34 -9.90 5.67 0.09
CA VAL A 34 -8.44 5.70 -0.10
C VAL A 34 -7.76 6.26 1.15
N GLU A 35 -8.23 7.38 1.68
CA GLU A 35 -7.71 8.01 2.89
C GLU A 35 -7.78 7.07 4.10
N ALA A 36 -8.93 6.41 4.31
CA ALA A 36 -9.09 5.45 5.40
C ALA A 36 -8.14 4.25 5.26
N ALA A 37 -8.03 3.67 4.06
CA ALA A 37 -7.14 2.55 3.81
C ALA A 37 -5.65 2.93 4.02
N LEU A 38 -5.24 4.11 3.54
CA LEU A 38 -3.87 4.62 3.75
C LEU A 38 -3.59 4.93 5.22
N TYR A 39 -4.54 5.58 5.91
CA TYR A 39 -4.44 5.86 7.34
C TYR A 39 -4.22 4.58 8.15
N GLU A 40 -5.06 3.56 7.92
CA GLU A 40 -4.97 2.31 8.64
C GLU A 40 -3.68 1.54 8.32
N ALA A 41 -3.25 1.52 7.06
CA ALA A 41 -1.99 0.90 6.67
C ALA A 41 -0.77 1.60 7.32
N LEU A 42 -0.73 2.94 7.29
CA LEU A 42 0.31 3.72 7.96
C LEU A 42 0.34 3.47 9.46
N ARG A 43 -0.84 3.42 10.09
CA ARG A 43 -0.98 3.11 11.52
C ARG A 43 -0.48 1.68 11.82
N ALA A 44 -0.87 0.70 11.01
CA ALA A 44 -0.44 -0.69 11.17
C ALA A 44 1.08 -0.84 10.96
N SER A 45 1.71 -0.01 10.13
CA SER A 45 3.16 0.01 9.94
C SER A 45 3.95 0.61 11.11
N ARG A 46 3.30 1.17 12.15
CA ARG A 46 3.97 1.76 13.34
C ARG A 46 4.30 0.73 14.43
N VAL A 47 4.07 -0.56 14.20
CA VAL A 47 4.44 -1.60 15.16
C VAL A 47 5.97 -1.66 15.33
N SER A 48 6.44 -1.90 16.56
CA SER A 48 7.87 -1.97 16.88
C SER A 48 8.51 -3.33 16.55
N GLY A 49 7.72 -4.32 16.14
CA GLY A 49 8.16 -5.67 15.81
C GLY A 49 7.84 -6.05 14.36
N GLU A 50 7.64 -7.33 14.13
CA GLU A 50 7.23 -7.85 12.83
C GLU A 50 5.70 -7.80 12.67
N ILE A 51 5.23 -7.66 11.42
CA ILE A 51 3.80 -7.76 11.08
C ILE A 51 3.35 -9.24 11.14
N CYS A 52 4.21 -10.12 10.64
CA CYS A 52 4.15 -11.58 10.74
C CYS A 52 5.58 -12.13 10.63
N GLU A 53 5.77 -13.44 10.80
CA GLU A 53 7.09 -14.10 10.84
C GLU A 53 8.02 -13.64 9.69
N GLY A 54 9.13 -12.98 10.06
CA GLY A 54 10.16 -12.51 9.14
C GLY A 54 9.82 -11.25 8.35
N VAL A 55 8.67 -10.61 8.60
CA VAL A 55 8.21 -9.45 7.84
C VAL A 55 8.23 -8.19 8.71
N THR A 56 9.28 -7.39 8.53
CA THR A 56 9.39 -6.07 9.17
C THR A 56 8.50 -5.03 8.47
N PRO A 57 7.84 -4.14 9.23
CA PRO A 57 7.01 -3.07 8.68
C PRO A 57 7.84 -2.08 7.87
N TYR A 58 7.17 -1.38 6.96
CA TYR A 58 7.74 -0.27 6.20
C TYR A 58 6.73 0.88 6.17
N ILE A 59 7.20 2.09 6.39
CA ILE A 59 6.37 3.30 6.38
C ILE A 59 6.64 4.03 5.08
N ALA A 60 5.58 4.33 4.33
CA ALA A 60 5.68 5.09 3.09
C ALA A 60 6.18 6.52 3.32
N ASN A 61 6.82 7.09 2.29
CA ASN A 61 7.35 8.45 2.31
C ASN A 61 6.21 9.47 2.35
N GLU A 62 6.37 10.52 3.15
CA GLU A 62 5.35 11.57 3.32
C GLU A 62 5.02 12.28 2.01
N ASP A 63 6.01 12.57 1.17
CA ASP A 63 5.82 13.28 -0.10
C ASP A 63 4.97 12.48 -1.09
N GLU A 64 5.17 11.16 -1.18
CA GLU A 64 4.34 10.29 -2.04
C GLU A 64 2.89 10.20 -1.54
N ILE A 65 2.69 10.19 -0.21
CA ILE A 65 1.35 10.22 0.39
C ILE A 65 0.66 11.55 0.06
N LYS A 66 1.34 12.68 0.27
CA LYS A 66 0.82 14.01 -0.07
C LYS A 66 0.46 14.11 -1.54
N GLU A 67 1.35 13.65 -2.41
CA GLU A 67 1.13 13.66 -3.85
C GLU A 67 -0.13 12.89 -4.25
N LEU A 68 -0.33 11.67 -3.74
CA LEU A 68 -1.54 10.89 -4.02
C LEU A 68 -2.81 11.59 -3.52
N LEU A 69 -2.78 12.19 -2.34
CA LEU A 69 -3.91 12.93 -1.78
C LEU A 69 -4.22 14.19 -2.60
N GLU A 70 -3.19 14.92 -3.04
CA GLU A 70 -3.36 16.08 -3.92
C GLU A 70 -3.97 15.71 -5.27
N VAL A 71 -3.59 14.56 -5.85
CA VAL A 71 -4.22 14.10 -7.09
C VAL A 71 -5.69 13.77 -6.85
N LEU A 72 -6.03 13.07 -5.76
CA LEU A 72 -7.43 12.81 -5.40
C LEU A 72 -8.27 14.08 -5.21
N ASP A 73 -7.67 15.15 -4.69
CA ASP A 73 -8.34 16.45 -4.54
C ASP A 73 -8.50 17.21 -5.87
N LYS A 74 -7.54 17.09 -6.79
CA LYS A 74 -7.55 17.79 -8.08
C LYS A 74 -8.39 17.06 -9.13
N ASP A 75 -8.22 15.75 -9.24
CA ASP A 75 -8.95 14.85 -10.14
C ASP A 75 -9.20 13.51 -9.45
N LEU A 76 -10.43 13.33 -8.96
CA LEU A 76 -10.84 12.13 -8.26
C LEU A 76 -10.67 10.86 -9.12
N ASN A 77 -11.00 10.92 -10.42
CA ASN A 77 -10.94 9.74 -11.28
C ASN A 77 -9.49 9.30 -11.51
N GLU A 78 -8.60 10.26 -11.76
CA GLU A 78 -7.16 9.98 -11.86
C GLU A 78 -6.60 9.43 -10.55
N GLY A 79 -6.96 10.04 -9.40
CA GLY A 79 -6.52 9.58 -8.09
C GLY A 79 -6.99 8.17 -7.75
N LEU A 80 -8.24 7.81 -8.08
CA LEU A 80 -8.77 6.46 -7.90
C LEU A 80 -8.07 5.44 -8.81
N ASP A 81 -7.79 5.80 -10.06
CA ASP A 81 -7.03 4.94 -10.99
C ASP A 81 -5.58 4.73 -10.50
N LEU A 82 -4.94 5.76 -9.95
CA LEU A 82 -3.63 5.64 -9.30
C LEU A 82 -3.67 4.72 -8.08
N ALA A 83 -4.66 4.87 -7.20
CA ALA A 83 -4.85 3.99 -6.03
C ALA A 83 -4.98 2.51 -6.46
N LYS A 84 -5.75 2.25 -7.52
CA LYS A 84 -5.89 0.90 -8.11
C LYS A 84 -4.57 0.39 -8.68
N LYS A 85 -3.81 1.21 -9.42
CA LYS A 85 -2.48 0.84 -9.94
C LYS A 85 -1.48 0.54 -8.82
N ILE A 86 -1.52 1.29 -7.72
CA ILE A 86 -0.70 1.04 -6.52
C ILE A 86 -1.04 -0.32 -5.92
N ALA A 87 -2.33 -0.65 -5.75
CA ALA A 87 -2.77 -1.95 -5.26
C ALA A 87 -2.30 -3.10 -6.16
N ILE A 88 -2.45 -2.97 -7.48
CA ILE A 88 -1.95 -3.95 -8.46
C ILE A 88 -0.44 -4.16 -8.32
N LYS A 89 0.34 -3.07 -8.22
CA LYS A 89 1.81 -3.13 -8.05
C LYS A 89 2.24 -3.74 -6.72
N ALA A 90 1.46 -3.56 -5.66
CA ALA A 90 1.72 -4.19 -4.36
C ALA A 90 1.62 -5.73 -4.47
N LEU A 91 0.65 -6.21 -5.25
CA LEU A 91 0.39 -7.64 -5.51
C LEU A 91 1.31 -8.26 -6.59
N SER A 92 1.92 -7.45 -7.46
CA SER A 92 2.59 -7.96 -8.68
C SER A 92 4.00 -8.51 -8.47
N ILE A 93 4.57 -8.48 -7.26
CA ILE A 93 5.89 -9.06 -7.01
C ILE A 93 5.70 -10.44 -6.39
N PRO A 94 6.26 -11.51 -7.01
CA PRO A 94 6.17 -12.85 -6.44
C PRO A 94 6.79 -12.85 -5.04
N VAL A 95 6.05 -13.45 -4.10
CA VAL A 95 6.52 -13.70 -2.74
C VAL A 95 7.68 -14.69 -2.83
N ARG A 96 8.92 -14.20 -2.98
CA ARG A 96 10.10 -15.04 -2.76
C ARG A 96 10.16 -15.29 -1.25
N ARG A 97 9.68 -16.46 -0.83
CA ARG A 97 10.11 -17.04 0.45
C ARG A 97 11.62 -17.20 0.36
N GLU A 98 12.38 -16.42 1.12
CA GLU A 98 13.80 -16.69 1.32
C GLU A 98 13.93 -18.11 1.89
N GLY A 99 14.32 -19.06 1.04
CA GLY A 99 14.30 -20.48 1.37
C GLY A 99 14.42 -21.42 0.16
N SER A 100 14.07 -20.98 -1.05
CA SER A 100 14.36 -21.75 -2.26
C SER A 100 15.81 -21.55 -2.67
N LYS A 101 16.72 -22.31 -2.05
CA LYS A 101 18.04 -22.58 -2.63
C LYS A 101 17.82 -23.34 -3.95
N GLU A 102 18.22 -22.75 -5.06
CA GLU A 102 18.74 -23.53 -6.20
C GLU A 102 20.19 -23.93 -5.91
#